data_AF-A0AAV1ZNY7-F1
#
_entry.id   AF-A0AAV1ZNY7-F1
#
_cell.length_a   1.000
_cell.length_b   1.000
_cell.length_c   1.000
_cell.angle_alpha   90.00
_cell.angle_beta   90.00
_cell.angle_gamma   90.00
#
_symmetry.space_group_name_H-M   'P 1'
#
loop_
_entity.id
_entity.type
_entity.pdbx_description
1 polymer ?
#
loop_
_entity_poly.entity_id
_entity_poly.type
_entity_poly.pdbx_seq_one_letter_code
_entity_poly.pdbx_strand_id
1 'polypeptide(L)'
;MKFDECLPFVDCTLKLKTAGYLKCTTNTVRTGPRCQVECQRYAEKPSTDKKTYQCDVTGRWDPPLPHCVVREGIDVVQPPPNMFHAKMDYPQ
;
A
#
# COMPACT_ATOMS: atom_id res chain seq x y z
N MET A 1 -29.60 -4.71 -10.58
CA MET A 1 -28.67 -4.87 -9.44
C MET A 1 -28.10 -3.50 -9.13
N LYS A 2 -28.32 -2.97 -7.92
CA LYS A 2 -27.54 -1.83 -7.43
C LYS A 2 -26.22 -2.41 -6.97
N PHE A 3 -25.13 -2.06 -7.64
CA PHE A 3 -23.81 -2.30 -7.09
C PHE A 3 -23.60 -1.30 -5.95
N ASP A 4 -23.06 -1.77 -4.84
CA ASP A 4 -22.75 -0.92 -3.70
C ASP A 4 -21.77 0.18 -4.12
N GLU A 5 -21.93 1.39 -3.59
CA GLU A 5 -21.07 2.53 -3.87
C GLU A 5 -19.59 2.15 -3.65
N CYS A 6 -18.71 2.58 -4.57
CA CYS A 6 -17.28 2.36 -4.42
C CYS A 6 -16.81 3.02 -3.12
N LEU A 7 -16.50 2.19 -2.12
CA LEU A 7 -15.92 2.67 -0.88
C LEU A 7 -14.54 3.28 -1.16
N PRO A 8 -14.16 4.37 -0.47
CA PRO A 8 -12.81 4.90 -0.55
C PRO A 8 -11.82 3.78 -0.23
N PHE A 9 -10.81 3.61 -1.07
CA PHE A 9 -9.72 2.67 -0.81
C PHE A 9 -8.49 3.44 -0.36
N VAL A 10 -7.77 2.86 0.59
CA VAL A 10 -6.52 3.40 1.08
C VAL A 10 -5.38 2.86 0.22
N ASP A 11 -4.58 3.76 -0.35
CA ASP A 11 -3.37 3.38 -1.04
C ASP A 11 -2.24 3.14 -0.04
N CYS A 12 -1.94 1.87 0.17
CA CYS A 12 -0.86 1.40 1.03
C CYS A 12 0.33 0.91 0.20
N THR A 13 0.59 1.51 -0.95
CA THR A 13 1.73 1.14 -1.77
C THR A 13 3.03 1.61 -1.12
N LEU A 14 3.96 0.67 -0.92
CA LEU A 14 5.29 0.94 -0.41
C LEU A 14 6.33 0.91 -1.54
N LYS A 15 7.35 1.75 -1.39
CA LYS A 15 8.57 1.74 -2.20
C LYS A 15 9.80 1.73 -1.33
N LEU A 16 10.84 1.05 -1.79
CA LEU A 16 12.18 1.10 -1.20
C LEU A 16 12.85 2.42 -1.59
N LYS A 17 13.34 3.16 -0.60
CA LYS A 17 14.22 4.32 -0.76
C LYS A 17 15.67 3.90 -1.03
N THR A 18 16.08 2.78 -0.46
CA THR A 18 17.44 2.25 -0.49
C THR A 18 17.41 0.75 -0.76
N ALA A 19 18.58 0.13 -0.96
CA ALA A 19 18.66 -1.31 -1.16
C ALA A 19 18.02 -2.10 -0.01
N GLY A 20 17.33 -3.18 -0.35
CA GLY A 20 16.51 -3.94 0.58
C GLY A 20 15.61 -4.95 -0.10
N TYR A 21 14.79 -5.62 0.71
CA TYR A 21 13.72 -6.51 0.27
C TYR A 21 12.37 -5.86 0.55
N LEU A 22 11.47 -5.90 -0.43
CA LEU A 22 10.09 -5.49 -0.28
C LEU A 22 9.21 -6.45 -1.08
N LYS A 23 8.27 -7.12 -0.39
CA LYS A 23 7.23 -7.93 -1.03
C LYS A 23 5.90 -7.68 -0.34
N CYS A 24 4.93 -7.19 -1.09
CA CYS A 24 3.58 -6.94 -0.59
C CYS A 24 2.59 -7.96 -1.16
N THR A 25 1.63 -8.37 -0.34
CA THR A 25 0.51 -9.23 -0.71
C THR A 25 -0.79 -8.51 -0.37
N THR A 26 -1.67 -8.41 -1.37
CA THR A 26 -3.00 -7.81 -1.23
C THR A 26 -4.03 -8.89 -1.50
N ASN A 27 -4.80 -9.29 -0.46
CA ASN A 27 -5.69 -10.45 -0.57
C ASN A 27 -7.15 -10.06 -0.81
N THR A 28 -7.62 -8.92 -0.32
CA THR A 28 -9.03 -8.47 -0.48
C THR A 28 -9.17 -6.97 -0.23
N VAL A 29 -10.20 -6.31 -0.77
CA VAL A 29 -10.56 -4.91 -0.45
C VAL A 29 -10.93 -4.69 1.03
N ARG A 30 -11.19 -5.75 1.80
CA ARG A 30 -11.58 -5.66 3.22
C ARG A 30 -10.41 -5.56 4.20
N THR A 31 -9.20 -5.90 3.76
CA THR A 31 -7.99 -5.85 4.58
C THR A 31 -6.90 -5.15 3.80
N GLY A 32 -6.19 -4.22 4.43
CA GLY A 32 -5.06 -3.58 3.76
C GLY A 32 -3.93 -4.57 3.47
N PRO A 33 -2.94 -4.20 2.64
CA PRO A 33 -1.86 -5.09 2.27
C PRO A 33 -0.96 -5.46 3.46
N ARG A 34 -0.37 -6.65 3.36
CA ARG A 34 0.75 -7.08 4.19
C ARG A 34 2.03 -6.98 3.38
N CYS A 35 3.07 -6.36 3.93
CA CYS A 35 4.36 -6.24 3.29
C CYS A 35 5.47 -6.85 4.16
N GLN A 36 6.30 -7.70 3.57
CA GLN A 36 7.57 -8.11 4.15
C GLN A 36 8.65 -7.14 3.72
N VAL A 37 9.35 -6.56 4.71
CA VAL A 37 10.39 -5.56 4.49
C VAL A 37 11.66 -5.95 5.22
N GLU A 38 12.79 -5.79 4.55
CA GLU A 38 14.14 -5.92 5.10
C GLU A 38 14.99 -4.78 4.55
N CYS A 39 15.58 -3.96 5.41
CA CYS A 39 16.51 -2.93 4.99
C CYS A 39 17.92 -3.52 4.91
N GLN A 40 18.63 -3.27 3.81
CA GLN A 40 20.09 -3.46 3.79
C GLN A 40 20.78 -2.23 4.38
N ARG A 41 22.02 -2.42 4.86
CA ARG A 41 22.83 -1.33 5.39
C ARG A 41 23.07 -0.27 4.32
N TYR A 42 22.85 0.99 4.66
CA TYR A 42 23.12 2.12 3.77
C TYR A 42 23.57 3.33 4.58
N ALA A 43 24.69 3.95 4.18
CA ALA A 43 25.33 5.02 4.94
C ALA A 43 25.49 4.64 6.43
N GLU A 44 24.98 5.48 7.33
CA GLU A 44 25.01 5.29 8.79
C GLU A 44 23.86 4.41 9.32
N LYS A 45 22.92 3.95 8.46
CA LYS A 45 21.75 3.20 8.90
C LYS A 45 22.01 1.69 8.89
N PRO A 46 21.70 0.97 9.99
CA PRO A 46 21.91 -0.47 10.08
C PRO A 46 20.90 -1.24 9.22
N SER A 47 21.26 -2.47 8.85
CA SER A 47 20.29 -3.41 8.29
C SER A 47 19.21 -3.75 9.32
N THR A 48 18.04 -4.17 8.85
CA THR A 48 16.96 -4.67 9.70
C THR A 48 16.63 -6.10 9.34
N ASP A 49 16.24 -6.92 10.31
CA ASP A 49 15.67 -8.23 10.01
C ASP A 49 14.40 -8.10 9.16
N LYS A 50 14.13 -9.14 8.38
CA LYS A 50 12.89 -9.25 7.61
C LYS A 50 11.69 -9.31 8.54
N LYS A 51 10.79 -8.33 8.46
CA LYS A 51 9.57 -8.24 9.27
C LYS A 51 8.36 -8.00 8.40
N THR A 52 7.19 -8.40 8.91
CA THR A 52 5.89 -8.17 8.25
C THR A 52 5.23 -6.93 8.82
N TYR A 53 4.75 -6.07 7.94
CA TYR A 53 4.05 -4.83 8.22
C TYR A 53 2.64 -4.94 7.63
N GLN A 54 1.63 -4.50 8.38
CA GLN A 54 0.23 -4.51 7.97
C GLN A 54 -0.26 -3.09 7.82
N CYS A 55 -0.85 -2.77 6.66
CA CYS A 55 -1.61 -1.54 6.51
C CYS A 55 -3.06 -1.77 6.90
N ASP A 56 -3.66 -0.92 7.71
CA ASP A 56 -5.08 -0.98 8.01
C ASP A 56 -5.93 -0.19 7.00
N VAL A 57 -7.25 -0.24 7.17
CA VAL A 57 -8.22 0.49 6.32
C VAL A 57 -8.18 2.01 6.53
N THR A 58 -7.30 2.51 7.39
CA THR A 58 -7.09 3.95 7.66
C THR A 58 -5.74 4.45 7.13
N GLY A 59 -4.94 3.59 6.48
CA GLY A 59 -3.62 3.95 5.95
C GLY A 59 -2.49 3.89 6.96
N ARG A 60 -2.76 3.34 8.15
CA ARG A 60 -1.75 3.19 9.20
C ARG A 60 -1.06 1.86 9.07
N TRP A 61 0.24 1.88 9.31
CA TRP A 61 1.09 0.69 9.30
C TRP A 61 1.42 0.25 10.72
N ASP A 62 1.26 -1.04 10.97
CA ASP A 62 1.71 -1.68 12.20
C ASP A 62 2.58 -2.92 11.87
N PRO A 63 3.80 -3.02 12.41
CA PRO A 63 4.51 -1.99 13.19
C PRO A 63 4.86 -0.74 12.35
N PRO A 64 5.42 0.34 12.96
CA PRO A 64 5.91 1.49 12.20
C PRO A 64 6.96 1.11 11.16
N LEU A 65 6.82 1.66 9.96
CA LEU A 65 7.68 1.35 8.82
C LEU A 65 9.16 1.68 9.08
N PRO A 66 10.10 0.88 8.56
CA PRO A 66 11.51 1.12 8.75
C PRO A 66 12.03 2.25 7.83
N HIS A 67 13.22 2.74 8.13
CA HIS A 67 13.81 3.91 7.47
C HIS A 67 13.99 3.77 5.94
N CYS A 68 14.09 2.54 5.43
CA CYS A 68 14.36 2.26 4.03
C CYS A 68 13.12 2.25 3.12
N VAL A 69 11.90 2.53 3.64
CA VAL A 69 10.68 2.56 2.82
C VAL A 69 9.94 3.90 2.89
N VAL A 70 9.10 4.14 1.88
CA VAL A 70 8.14 5.24 1.80
C VAL A 70 6.81 4.78 1.25
N ARG A 71 5.77 5.55 1.56
CA ARG A 71 4.45 5.46 0.93
C ARG A 71 4.49 6.18 -0.42
N GLU A 72 3.95 5.55 -1.46
CA GLU A 72 4.00 6.07 -2.84
C GLU A 72 2.86 7.07 -3.16
N GLY A 73 1.76 7.11 -2.41
CA GLY A 73 0.58 7.91 -2.76
C GLY A 73 -0.25 8.39 -1.57
N ILE A 74 -1.07 9.42 -1.83
CA ILE A 74 -1.84 10.23 -0.86
C ILE A 74 -2.70 9.35 0.04
N ASP A 75 -2.64 9.58 1.35
CA ASP A 75 -3.24 8.74 2.41
C ASP A 75 -4.76 8.47 2.24
N VAL A 76 -5.46 9.22 1.38
CA VAL A 76 -6.85 8.97 0.96
C VAL A 76 -6.97 9.28 -0.53
N VAL A 77 -7.14 8.25 -1.37
CA VAL A 77 -7.58 8.46 -2.75
C VAL A 77 -9.07 8.78 -2.70
N GLN A 78 -9.44 10.03 -2.97
CA GLN A 78 -10.84 10.39 -3.08
C GLN A 78 -11.46 9.59 -4.23
N PRO A 79 -12.72 9.11 -4.07
CA PRO A 79 -13.41 8.48 -5.18
C PRO A 79 -13.42 9.43 -6.38
N PRO A 80 -13.25 8.91 -7.61
CA PRO A 80 -13.29 9.75 -8.80
C PRO A 80 -14.61 10.56 -8.83
N PRO A 81 -14.57 11.84 -9.22
CA PRO A 81 -15.73 12.73 -9.13
C PRO A 81 -16.91 12.30 -10.03
N ASN A 82 -16.69 11.38 -10.96
CA ASN A 82 -17.69 10.91 -11.91
C ASN A 82 -18.19 9.51 -11.53
N MET A 83 -19.36 9.46 -10.90
CA MET A 83 -20.11 8.24 -10.51
C MET A 83 -20.74 7.48 -11.69
N PHE A 84 -20.47 7.88 -12.93
CA PHE A 84 -20.88 7.14 -14.12
C PHE A 84 -19.65 6.48 -14.72
N HIS A 85 -19.69 5.16 -14.90
CA HIS A 85 -18.83 4.47 -15.86
C HIS A 85 -19.08 5.07 -17.25
N ALA A 86 -18.42 6.17 -17.57
CA ALA A 86 -18.28 6.62 -18.94
C ALA A 86 -17.31 5.64 -19.61
N LYS A 87 -17.84 4.48 -20.01
CA LYS A 87 -17.20 3.49 -20.91
C LYS A 87 -15.71 3.24 -20.61
N MET A 88 -15.38 2.58 -19.50
CA MET A 88 -14.10 1.88 -19.45
C MET A 88 -14.24 0.58 -20.24
N ASP A 89 -13.53 0.50 -21.36
CA ASP A 89 -13.36 -0.73 -22.12
C ASP A 89 -12.33 -1.58 -21.37
N TYR A 90 -12.78 -2.66 -20.74
CA TYR A 90 -11.88 -3.60 -20.08
C TYR A 90 -11.26 -4.46 -21.18
N PRO A 91 -9.92 -4.51 -21.31
CA PRO A 91 -9.30 -5.49 -22.19
C PRO A 91 -9.70 -6.89 -21.72
N GLN A 92 -10.28 -7.66 -22.64
CA GLN A 92 -10.63 -9.08 -22.45
C GLN A 92 -9.40 -9.95 -22.22
#